data_AF-X1RN99-F1
#
_entry.id   AF-X1RN99-F1
#
_cell.length_a   1.000
_cell.length_b   1.000
_cell.length_c   1.000
_cell.angle_alpha   90.00
_cell.angle_beta   90.00
_cell.angle_gamma   90.00
#
_symmetry.space_group_name_H-M   'P 1'
#
loop_
_entity.id
_entity.type
_entity.pdbx_description
1 polymer ?
#
loop_
_entity_poly.entity_id
_entity_poly.type
_entity_poly.pdbx_seq_one_letter_code
_entity_poly.pdbx_strand_id
1 'polypeptide(L)'
;AVDKNRYLIETEVKVTLADLRRDAKKSKHRAYRDNLPTRCVARYFYFAVPRDIANKASLICADLYPYAGVLGTDGTNEYGVVIYRQAKFLPGKRLTYSQVLRIIFNQSGTVCRLAKKVEELTGVQRNLEKQLKEYRDMERLAEIKRLEGAEEGKSA
;
A
#
# COMPACT_ATOMS: atom_id res chain seq x y z
N ALA A 1 -2.23 12.73 -6.61
CA ALA A 1 -1.21 13.63 -7.21
C ALA A 1 -1.91 14.76 -7.96
N VAL A 2 -1.20 15.82 -8.31
CA VAL A 2 -1.72 16.91 -9.17
C VAL A 2 -0.80 17.04 -10.38
N ASP A 3 -1.35 17.13 -11.58
CA ASP A 3 -0.55 17.31 -12.81
C ASP A 3 -0.11 18.77 -13.00
N LYS A 4 0.77 19.01 -13.99
CA LYS A 4 1.25 20.36 -14.36
C LYS A 4 0.13 21.33 -14.77
N ASN A 5 -1.03 20.81 -15.16
CA ASN A 5 -2.18 21.60 -15.57
C ASN A 5 -3.14 21.90 -14.39
N ARG A 6 -2.80 21.46 -13.18
CA ARG A 6 -3.60 21.56 -11.95
C ARG A 6 -4.83 20.66 -11.94
N TYR A 7 -4.77 19.54 -12.63
CA TYR A 7 -5.79 18.50 -12.53
C TYR A 7 -5.41 17.46 -11.48
N LEU A 8 -6.42 17.04 -10.72
CA LEU A 8 -6.26 15.99 -9.73
C LEU A 8 -6.12 14.63 -10.42
N ILE A 9 -5.07 13.89 -10.07
CA ILE A 9 -4.90 12.48 -10.37
C ILE A 9 -5.13 11.72 -9.06
N GLU A 10 -6.22 10.96 -8.98
CA GLU A 10 -6.50 10.10 -7.85
C GLU A 10 -5.85 8.74 -8.08
N THR A 11 -5.09 8.25 -7.10
CA THR A 11 -4.45 6.93 -7.16
C THR A 11 -4.81 6.15 -5.92
N GLU A 12 -5.36 4.95 -6.10
CA GLU A 12 -5.62 4.01 -5.01
C GLU A 12 -4.70 2.80 -5.08
N VAL A 13 -4.03 2.50 -3.97
CA VAL A 13 -3.17 1.31 -3.87
C VAL A 13 -4.02 0.09 -3.51
N LYS A 14 -3.85 -1.01 -4.25
CA LYS A 14 -4.45 -2.32 -3.96
C LYS A 14 -3.37 -3.39 -3.99
N VAL A 15 -3.20 -4.07 -2.86
CA VAL A 15 -2.23 -5.17 -2.73
C VAL A 15 -2.79 -6.50 -3.22
N THR A 16 -4.12 -6.64 -3.29
CA THR A 16 -4.78 -7.86 -3.79
C THR A 16 -5.84 -7.57 -4.85
N LEU A 17 -6.08 -8.53 -5.74
CA LEU A 17 -7.20 -8.47 -6.69
C LEU A 17 -8.56 -8.56 -5.99
N ALA A 18 -8.63 -9.11 -4.78
CA ALA A 18 -9.85 -9.17 -3.99
C ALA A 18 -10.27 -7.78 -3.49
N ASP A 19 -9.31 -7.00 -2.98
CA ASP A 19 -9.55 -5.61 -2.58
C ASP A 19 -9.96 -4.75 -3.78
N LEU A 20 -9.30 -4.96 -4.93
CA LEU A 20 -9.69 -4.29 -6.17
C LEU A 20 -11.14 -4.59 -6.55
N ARG A 21 -11.60 -5.85 -6.45
CA ARG A 21 -13.00 -6.20 -6.77
C ARG A 21 -14.01 -5.65 -5.76
N ARG A 22 -13.65 -5.64 -4.48
CA ARG A 22 -14.52 -5.18 -3.38
C ARG A 22 -14.93 -3.71 -3.56
N ASP A 23 -14.04 -2.91 -4.13
CA ASP A 23 -14.23 -1.47 -4.31
C ASP A 23 -15.32 -1.10 -5.33
N ALA A 24 -15.79 -2.03 -6.16
CA ALA A 24 -16.83 -1.78 -7.15
C ALA A 24 -18.16 -1.40 -6.47
N LYS A 25 -18.30 -1.78 -5.20
CA LYS A 25 -19.44 -1.46 -4.34
C LYS A 25 -19.35 -0.07 -3.71
N LYS A 26 -18.26 0.69 -3.84
CA LYS A 26 -18.21 2.05 -3.29
C LYS A 26 -18.91 3.03 -4.22
N SER A 27 -19.61 4.00 -3.62
CA SER A 27 -20.39 5.02 -4.33
C SER A 27 -19.57 5.80 -5.36
N LYS A 28 -18.31 6.14 -5.06
CA LYS A 28 -17.46 6.90 -5.98
C LYS A 28 -17.19 6.17 -7.30
N HIS A 29 -16.95 4.86 -7.25
CA HIS A 29 -16.64 4.09 -8.46
C HIS A 29 -17.89 3.91 -9.32
N ARG A 30 -19.06 3.74 -8.70
CA ARG A 30 -20.34 3.81 -9.42
C ARG A 30 -20.53 5.17 -10.09
N ALA A 31 -20.29 6.26 -9.37
CA ALA A 31 -20.46 7.59 -9.92
C ALA A 31 -19.51 7.87 -11.10
N TYR A 32 -18.25 7.43 -11.02
CA TYR A 32 -17.31 7.54 -12.14
C TYR A 32 -17.69 6.66 -13.34
N ARG A 33 -18.13 5.42 -13.10
CA ARG A 33 -18.53 4.49 -14.17
C ARG A 33 -19.77 4.98 -14.90
N ASP A 34 -20.75 5.47 -14.15
CA ASP A 34 -22.08 5.83 -14.66
C ASP A 34 -22.18 7.34 -14.99
N ASN A 35 -21.05 8.06 -14.97
CA ASN A 35 -20.95 9.52 -15.20
C ASN A 35 -21.91 10.36 -14.34
N LEU A 36 -22.19 9.91 -13.12
CA LEU A 36 -23.07 10.60 -12.18
C LEU A 36 -22.35 11.77 -11.51
N PRO A 37 -23.11 12.79 -11.04
CA PRO A 37 -22.54 13.85 -10.22
C PRO A 37 -21.78 13.26 -9.02
N THR A 38 -20.48 13.53 -8.98
CA THR A 38 -19.59 13.08 -7.90
C THR A 38 -18.94 14.29 -7.24
N ARG A 39 -18.77 14.22 -5.92
CA ARG A 39 -17.95 15.19 -5.19
C ARG A 39 -16.47 15.07 -5.55
N CYS A 40 -16.07 13.97 -6.18
CA CYS A 40 -14.67 13.76 -6.53
C CYS A 40 -14.31 14.46 -7.83
N VAL A 41 -13.32 15.35 -7.75
CA VAL A 41 -12.89 16.22 -8.84
C VAL A 41 -11.75 15.65 -9.67
N ALA A 42 -11.46 14.34 -9.52
CA ALA A 42 -10.35 13.70 -10.21
C ALA A 42 -10.56 13.79 -11.73
N ARG A 43 -9.50 14.16 -12.44
CA ARG A 43 -9.46 14.14 -13.89
C ARG A 43 -9.05 12.78 -14.43
N TYR A 44 -8.15 12.13 -13.70
CA TYR A 44 -7.71 10.77 -13.97
C TYR A 44 -7.77 9.97 -12.68
N PHE A 45 -8.11 8.70 -12.81
CA PHE A 45 -8.13 7.76 -11.71
C PHE A 45 -7.27 6.55 -12.06
N TYR A 46 -6.38 6.16 -11.16
CA TYR A 46 -5.52 4.99 -11.31
C TYR A 46 -5.65 4.05 -10.11
N PHE A 47 -5.60 2.75 -10.38
CA PHE A 47 -5.22 1.78 -9.36
C PHE A 47 -3.73 1.52 -9.46
N ALA A 48 -3.01 1.62 -8.33
CA ALA A 48 -1.63 1.17 -8.20
C ALA A 48 -1.62 -0.21 -7.56
N VAL A 49 -0.98 -1.16 -8.22
CA VAL A 49 -0.93 -2.57 -7.78
C VAL A 49 0.48 -3.14 -7.91
N PRO A 50 0.81 -4.19 -7.15
CA PRO A 50 2.01 -5.00 -7.39
C PRO A 50 2.13 -5.45 -8.86
N ARG A 51 3.36 -5.40 -9.40
CA ARG A 51 3.63 -5.65 -10.83
C ARG A 51 3.17 -7.04 -11.29
N ASP A 52 3.30 -8.04 -10.43
CA ASP A 52 2.87 -9.43 -10.65
C ASP A 52 1.36 -9.57 -10.91
N ILE A 53 0.54 -8.68 -10.35
CA ILE A 53 -0.92 -8.71 -10.53
C ILE A 53 -1.43 -7.67 -11.53
N ALA A 54 -0.56 -6.81 -12.09
CA ALA A 54 -0.97 -5.66 -12.90
C ALA A 54 -1.73 -6.01 -14.19
N ASN A 55 -1.33 -7.07 -14.89
CA ASN A 55 -2.05 -7.55 -16.09
C ASN A 55 -3.47 -8.03 -15.73
N LYS A 56 -3.60 -8.83 -14.67
CA LYS A 56 -4.91 -9.31 -14.18
C LYS A 56 -5.78 -8.15 -13.67
N ALA A 57 -5.19 -7.19 -12.98
CA ALA A 57 -5.86 -5.99 -12.54
C ALA A 57 -6.36 -5.16 -13.73
N SER A 58 -5.60 -5.08 -14.82
CA SER A 58 -5.99 -4.37 -16.04
C SER A 58 -7.23 -4.98 -16.68
N LEU A 59 -7.32 -6.31 -16.72
CA LEU A 59 -8.52 -7.03 -17.19
C LEU A 59 -9.73 -6.74 -16.28
N ILE A 60 -9.58 -6.86 -14.97
CA ILE A 60 -10.66 -6.53 -14.02
C ILE A 60 -11.11 -5.07 -14.17
N CYS A 61 -10.18 -4.15 -14.37
CA CYS A 61 -10.50 -2.74 -14.56
C CYS A 61 -11.20 -2.49 -15.90
N ALA A 62 -10.94 -3.29 -16.94
CA ALA A 62 -11.68 -3.19 -18.20
C ALA A 62 -13.19 -3.31 -17.96
N ASP A 63 -13.58 -4.25 -17.10
CA ASP A 63 -14.99 -4.55 -16.81
C ASP A 63 -15.57 -3.68 -15.69
N LEU A 64 -14.93 -3.67 -14.52
CA LEU A 64 -15.50 -3.05 -13.32
C LEU A 64 -15.26 -1.55 -13.26
N TYR A 65 -14.19 -1.05 -13.89
CA TYR A 65 -13.73 0.33 -13.79
C TYR A 65 -13.32 0.86 -15.16
N PRO A 66 -14.24 0.97 -16.13
CA PRO A 66 -13.92 1.28 -17.53
C PRO A 66 -13.21 2.63 -17.72
N TYR A 67 -13.22 3.49 -16.71
CA TYR A 67 -12.55 4.79 -16.67
C TYR A 67 -11.13 4.74 -16.06
N ALA A 68 -10.81 3.74 -15.23
CA ALA A 68 -9.61 3.72 -14.40
C ALA A 68 -8.38 3.19 -15.15
N GLY A 69 -7.24 3.84 -14.96
CA GLY A 69 -5.94 3.29 -15.38
C GLY A 69 -5.38 2.31 -14.36
N VAL A 70 -4.32 1.59 -14.74
CA VAL A 70 -3.59 0.66 -13.88
C VAL A 70 -2.11 0.96 -13.94
N LEU A 71 -1.53 1.14 -12.76
CA LEU A 71 -0.10 1.33 -12.51
C LEU A 71 0.43 0.07 -11.84
N GLY A 72 1.45 -0.55 -12.41
CA GLY A 72 2.19 -1.65 -11.80
C GLY A 72 3.46 -1.13 -11.15
N THR A 73 3.69 -1.47 -9.89
CA THR A 73 4.91 -1.07 -9.15
C THR A 73 5.50 -2.23 -8.39
N ASP A 74 6.83 -2.25 -8.27
CA ASP A 74 7.55 -3.17 -7.38
C ASP A 74 7.79 -2.56 -5.98
N GLY A 75 7.49 -1.26 -5.80
CA GLY A 75 7.68 -0.55 -4.53
C GLY A 75 9.13 -0.36 -4.12
N THR A 76 10.10 -0.69 -4.98
CA THR A 76 11.53 -0.71 -4.62
C THR A 76 12.28 0.56 -5.00
N ASN A 77 11.77 1.33 -5.97
CA ASN A 77 12.41 2.56 -6.41
C ASN A 77 11.37 3.60 -6.84
N GLU A 78 11.76 4.88 -6.75
CA GLU A 78 10.89 6.04 -7.00
C GLU A 78 10.42 6.17 -8.46
N TYR A 79 11.10 5.49 -9.40
CA TYR A 79 10.75 5.45 -10.83
C TYR A 79 10.09 4.12 -11.24
N GLY A 80 9.80 3.23 -10.28
CA GLY A 80 9.46 1.82 -10.52
C GLY A 80 8.01 1.59 -10.94
N VAL A 81 7.36 2.61 -11.48
CA VAL A 81 5.94 2.61 -11.82
C VAL A 81 5.76 2.52 -13.33
N VAL A 82 5.12 1.45 -13.78
CA VAL A 82 4.81 1.20 -15.19
C VAL A 82 3.30 1.32 -15.41
N ILE A 83 2.90 1.94 -16.51
CA ILE A 83 1.48 2.04 -16.89
C ILE A 83 1.09 0.76 -17.64
N TYR A 84 0.18 -0.02 -17.08
CA TYR A 84 -0.40 -1.22 -17.73
C TYR A 84 -1.71 -0.91 -18.44
N ARG A 85 -2.42 0.13 -17.99
CA ARG A 85 -3.64 0.63 -18.62
C ARG A 85 -3.74 2.14 -18.45
N GLN A 86 -3.99 2.86 -19.54
CA GLN A 86 -4.20 4.30 -19.50
C GLN A 86 -5.58 4.62 -18.93
N ALA A 87 -5.66 5.62 -18.04
CA ALA A 87 -6.93 6.12 -17.53
C ALA A 87 -7.68 6.94 -18.59
N LYS A 88 -9.01 6.91 -18.55
CA LYS A 88 -9.86 7.80 -19.35
C LYS A 88 -10.03 9.14 -18.66
N PHE A 89 -10.35 10.15 -19.46
CA PHE A 89 -10.66 11.49 -18.98
C PHE A 89 -12.00 11.50 -18.25
N LEU A 90 -11.99 11.88 -16.99
CA LEU A 90 -13.19 12.10 -16.18
C LEU A 90 -13.61 13.58 -16.24
N PRO A 91 -14.87 13.94 -15.95
CA PRO A 91 -15.36 15.33 -15.95
C PRO A 91 -14.83 16.19 -14.78
N GLY A 92 -13.68 15.84 -14.19
CA GLY A 92 -13.02 16.59 -13.12
C GLY A 92 -12.82 18.08 -13.42
N LYS A 93 -12.47 18.85 -12.40
CA LYS A 93 -12.27 20.30 -12.52
C LYS A 93 -10.81 20.67 -12.34
N ARG A 94 -10.39 21.76 -12.98
CA ARG A 94 -9.08 22.35 -12.75
C ARG A 94 -9.05 22.95 -11.35
N LEU A 95 -8.03 22.62 -10.57
CA LEU A 95 -7.87 23.12 -9.22
C LEU A 95 -7.32 24.55 -9.22
N THR A 96 -7.72 25.33 -8.20
CA THR A 96 -7.08 26.62 -7.91
C THR A 96 -5.69 26.40 -7.30
N TYR A 97 -4.82 27.41 -7.36
CA TYR A 97 -3.48 27.32 -6.77
C TYR A 97 -3.54 26.96 -5.27
N SER A 98 -4.43 27.57 -4.51
CA SER A 98 -4.60 27.29 -3.08
C SER A 98 -5.02 25.83 -2.83
N GLN A 99 -5.87 25.26 -3.69
CA GLN A 99 -6.23 23.84 -3.61
C GLN A 99 -5.04 22.93 -3.91
N VAL A 100 -4.24 23.26 -4.92
CA VAL A 100 -3.02 22.51 -5.26
C VAL A 100 -2.02 22.54 -4.10
N LEU A 101 -1.71 23.72 -3.55
CA LEU A 101 -0.80 23.86 -2.41
C LEU A 101 -1.29 23.05 -1.21
N ARG A 102 -2.58 23.13 -0.88
CA ARG A 102 -3.17 22.35 0.22
C ARG A 102 -3.00 20.84 0.03
N ILE A 103 -3.20 20.34 -1.19
CA ILE A 103 -3.00 18.92 -1.50
C ILE A 103 -1.53 18.53 -1.33
N ILE A 104 -0.60 19.32 -1.88
CA ILE A 104 0.84 19.06 -1.79
C ILE A 104 1.27 19.00 -0.32
N PHE A 105 0.93 20.00 0.49
CA PHE A 105 1.28 20.01 1.91
C PHE A 105 0.67 18.83 2.69
N ASN A 106 -0.59 18.48 2.40
CA ASN A 106 -1.23 17.32 3.03
C ASN A 106 -0.54 15.99 2.66
N GLN A 107 -0.09 15.86 1.41
CA GLN A 107 0.65 14.69 0.95
C GLN A 107 2.02 14.61 1.64
N SER A 108 2.78 15.70 1.68
CA SER A 108 4.08 15.76 2.37
C SER A 108 3.94 15.42 3.86
N GLY A 109 2.94 15.98 4.54
CA GLY A 109 2.68 15.65 5.94
C GLY A 109 2.32 14.18 6.18
N THR A 110 1.66 13.53 5.22
CA THR A 110 1.35 12.09 5.30
C THR A 110 2.61 11.24 5.16
N VAL A 111 3.51 11.60 4.24
CA VAL A 111 4.81 10.92 4.09
C VAL A 111 5.64 11.04 5.35
N CYS A 112 5.73 12.23 5.96
CA CYS A 112 6.47 12.41 7.21
C CYS A 112 5.91 11.55 8.35
N ARG A 113 4.57 11.48 8.49
CA ARG A 113 3.93 10.62 9.51
C ARG A 113 4.20 9.14 9.26
N LEU A 114 4.17 8.69 8.00
CA LEU A 114 4.48 7.31 7.64
C LEU A 114 5.94 6.98 7.94
N ALA A 115 6.88 7.84 7.58
CA ALA A 115 8.30 7.66 7.87
C ALA A 115 8.55 7.46 9.36
N LYS A 116 7.98 8.35 10.19
CA LYS A 116 8.04 8.21 11.66
C LYS A 116 7.46 6.87 12.13
N LYS A 117 6.32 6.44 11.56
CA LYS A 117 5.70 5.18 11.97
C LYS A 117 6.51 3.95 11.59
N VAL A 118 7.13 3.96 10.41
CA VAL A 118 8.03 2.90 9.96
C VAL A 118 9.25 2.80 10.87
N GLU A 119 9.83 3.93 11.24
CA GLU A 119 10.96 3.98 12.19
C GLU A 119 10.58 3.37 13.55
N GLU A 120 9.44 3.77 14.12
CA GLU A 120 8.90 3.21 15.37
C GLU A 120 8.72 1.68 15.28
N LEU A 121 8.03 1.20 14.23
CA LEU A 121 7.77 -0.23 14.05
C LEU A 121 9.05 -1.05 13.84
N THR A 122 10.01 -0.50 13.09
CA THR A 122 11.32 -1.13 12.86
C THR A 122 12.12 -1.21 14.15
N GLY A 123 11.99 -0.23 15.06
CA GLY A 123 12.58 -0.29 16.40
C GLY A 123 11.95 -1.39 17.26
N VAL A 124 10.62 -1.47 17.29
CA VAL A 124 9.89 -2.50 18.05
C VAL A 124 10.23 -3.90 17.54
N GLN A 125 10.27 -4.10 16.22
CA GLN A 125 10.61 -5.39 15.62
C GLN A 125 12.02 -5.85 16.04
N ARG A 126 13.02 -4.97 15.97
CA ARG A 126 14.40 -5.28 16.39
C ARG A 126 14.48 -5.68 17.86
N ASN A 127 13.73 -5.01 18.73
CA ASN A 127 13.68 -5.34 20.16
C ASN A 127 13.04 -6.71 20.40
N LEU A 128 11.93 -7.01 19.72
CA LEU A 128 11.27 -8.32 19.81
C LEU A 128 12.16 -9.45 19.29
N GLU A 129 12.87 -9.24 18.17
CA GLU A 129 13.83 -10.21 17.64
C GLU A 129 14.97 -10.48 18.63
N LYS A 130 15.45 -9.44 19.33
CA LYS A 130 16.47 -9.59 20.39
C LYS A 130 15.93 -10.39 21.58
N GLN A 131 14.75 -10.06 22.08
CA GLN A 131 14.11 -10.79 23.19
C GLN A 131 13.85 -12.26 22.84
N LEU A 132 13.38 -12.53 21.60
CA LEU A 132 13.14 -13.89 21.12
C LEU A 132 14.44 -14.70 21.06
N LYS A 133 15.56 -14.07 20.69
CA LYS A 133 16.87 -14.70 20.71
C LYS A 133 17.30 -15.03 22.14
N GLU A 134 17.21 -14.07 23.05
CA GLU A 134 17.54 -14.27 24.48
C GLU A 134 16.73 -15.42 25.10
N TYR A 135 15.44 -15.49 24.79
CA TYR A 135 14.56 -16.57 25.25
C TYR A 135 15.02 -17.95 24.73
N ARG A 136 15.33 -18.06 23.43
CA ARG A 136 15.82 -19.31 22.82
C ARG A 136 17.16 -19.75 23.39
N ASP A 137 18.06 -18.80 23.68
CA ASP A 137 19.36 -19.09 24.28
C ASP A 137 19.18 -19.62 25.72
N MET A 138 18.25 -19.05 26.49
CA MET A 138 17.89 -19.54 27.82
C MET A 138 17.25 -20.93 27.81
N GLU A 139 16.35 -21.21 26.88
CA GLU A 139 15.76 -22.56 26.71
C GLU A 139 16.84 -23.60 26.42
N ARG A 140 17.77 -23.29 25.51
CA ARG A 140 18.88 -24.18 25.17
C ARG A 140 19.78 -24.47 26.38
N LEU A 141 20.11 -23.44 27.19
CA LEU A 141 20.88 -23.63 28.41
C LEU A 141 20.14 -24.47 29.46
N ALA A 142 18.82 -24.28 29.60
CA ALA A 142 17.99 -25.07 30.51
C ALA A 142 17.85 -26.53 30.05
N GLU A 143 17.89 -26.79 28.75
CA GLU A 143 17.88 -28.15 28.20
C GLU A 143 19.23 -28.86 28.39
N ILE A 144 20.35 -28.17 28.14
CA ILE A 144 21.70 -28.70 28.43
C ILE A 144 21.82 -29.12 29.90
N LYS A 145 21.44 -28.23 30.84
CA LYS A 145 21.47 -28.55 32.28
C LYS A 145 20.59 -29.73 32.67
N ARG A 146 19.44 -29.92 32.00
CA ARG A 146 18.57 -31.08 32.23
C ARG A 146 19.20 -32.38 31.75
N LEU A 147 19.94 -32.35 30.65
CA LEU A 147 20.65 -33.52 30.12
C LEU A 147 21.86 -33.88 31.01
N GLU A 148 22.64 -32.89 31.45
CA GLU A 148 23.79 -33.10 32.35
C GLU A 148 23.36 -33.70 33.70
N GLY A 149 22.29 -33.20 34.32
CA GLY A 149 21.77 -33.76 35.57
C GLY A 149 21.17 -35.17 35.46
N ALA A 150 20.78 -35.60 34.25
CA ALA A 150 20.27 -36.95 34.01
C ALA A 150 21.38 -38.00 33.84
N GLU A 151 22.61 -37.59 33.52
CA GLU A 151 23.78 -38.49 33.44
C GLU A 151 24.40 -38.74 34.82
N GLU A 152 24.44 -37.74 35.71
CA GLU A 152 24.95 -37.89 37.07
C GLU A 152 24.08 -38.83 37.93
N GLY A 153 22.75 -38.86 37.70
CA GLY A 153 21.81 -39.74 38.42
C GLY A 153 21.84 -41.22 38.00
N LYS A 154 22.61 -41.60 36.98
CA LYS A 154 22.75 -43.00 36.51
C LYS A 154 24.03 -43.70 36.98
N SER A 155 24.90 -43.01 37.73
CA SER A 155 26.17 -43.53 38.22
C SER A 155 26.19 -43.84 39.74
N ALA A 156 25.02 -43.97 40.37
CA ALA A 156 24.84 -44.42 41.75
C ALA A 156 23.99 -45.70 41.79
#